data_AF-A0A444JDL7-F1
#
_entry.id   AF-A0A444JDL7-F1
#
_cell.length_a   1.000
_cell.length_b   1.000
_cell.length_c   1.000
_cell.angle_alpha   90.00
_cell.angle_beta   90.00
_cell.angle_gamma   90.00
#
_symmetry.space_group_name_H-M   'P 1'
#
loop_
_entity.id
_entity.type
_entity.pdbx_description
1 polymer ?
#
loop_
_entity_poly.entity_id
_entity_poly.type
_entity_poly.pdbx_seq_one_letter_code
_entity_poly.pdbx_strand_id
1 'polypeptide(L)'
;MHPFLRLCARIEPHPLQQEMLAQACSGFQAWDGLLQQAEVHGMAPLLLRHLLLAEIHLPDHIFRSLRLLAIRHRQSNALLSKTLARVLNILESAGIPSLVLKGAALCKTLYPEPGLRPMRDMVIVVKNSRTLIAALYRKTH
;
A
#
# COMPACT_ATOMS: atom_id res chain seq x y z
N MET A 1 2.11 10.24 -11.73
CA MET A 1 2.77 10.07 -10.41
C MET A 1 3.68 11.25 -10.13
N HIS A 2 3.32 12.07 -9.15
CA HIS A 2 4.02 13.30 -8.72
C HIS A 2 5.47 13.00 -8.24
N PRO A 3 6.45 13.92 -8.39
CA PRO A 3 7.83 13.69 -7.93
C PRO A 3 7.95 13.33 -6.45
N PHE A 4 7.15 13.98 -5.58
CA PHE A 4 7.11 13.67 -4.13
C PHE A 4 6.75 12.21 -3.87
N LEU A 5 5.77 11.71 -4.62
CA LEU A 5 5.31 10.34 -4.50
C LEU A 5 6.39 9.32 -4.87
N ARG A 6 7.36 9.69 -5.72
CA ARG A 6 8.51 8.83 -6.04
C ARG A 6 9.52 8.77 -4.90
N LEU A 7 9.75 9.89 -4.21
CA LEU A 7 10.62 9.94 -3.03
C LEU A 7 10.05 9.11 -1.87
N CYS A 8 8.71 8.99 -1.82
CA CYS A 8 8.01 8.19 -0.81
C CYS A 8 7.68 6.76 -1.27
N ALA A 9 8.14 6.29 -2.43
CA ALA A 9 7.76 4.98 -2.98
C ALA A 9 8.51 3.78 -2.35
N ARG A 10 9.11 3.97 -1.17
CA ARG A 10 9.87 2.96 -0.43
C ARG A 10 9.38 2.87 1.01
N ILE A 11 9.72 1.78 1.68
CA ILE A 11 9.28 1.51 3.04
C ILE A 11 10.24 2.16 4.03
N GLU A 12 11.54 1.93 3.80
CA GLU A 12 12.61 2.50 4.59
C GLU A 12 13.06 3.81 3.95
N PRO A 13 13.06 4.91 4.71
CA PRO A 13 13.56 6.17 4.19
C PRO A 13 15.06 6.08 3.92
N HIS A 14 15.50 6.74 2.85
CA HIS A 14 16.92 6.91 2.56
C HIS A 14 17.30 8.35 2.90
N PRO A 15 18.43 8.61 3.61
CA PRO A 15 18.80 9.95 4.07
C PRO A 15 18.74 11.02 2.98
N LEU A 16 19.43 10.79 1.85
CA LEU A 16 19.40 11.73 0.70
C LEU A 16 17.98 12.02 0.18
N GLN A 17 17.08 11.05 0.22
CA GLN A 17 15.71 11.28 -0.24
C GLN A 17 14.86 12.03 0.77
N GLN A 18 15.16 11.89 2.07
CA GLN A 18 14.51 12.70 3.10
C GLN A 18 14.95 14.15 3.01
N GLU A 19 16.23 14.42 2.74
CA GLU A 19 16.71 15.77 2.46
C GLU A 19 16.04 16.36 1.21
N MET A 20 15.98 15.59 0.12
CA MET A 20 15.27 16.02 -1.10
C MET A 20 13.78 16.25 -0.85
N LEU A 21 13.14 15.43 -0.02
CA LEU A 21 11.74 15.59 0.36
C LEU A 21 11.54 16.87 1.17
N ALA A 22 12.37 17.11 2.19
CA ALA A 22 12.30 18.32 3.01
C ALA A 22 12.52 19.58 2.17
N GLN A 23 13.51 19.56 1.28
CA GLN A 23 13.76 20.67 0.35
C GLN A 23 12.59 20.89 -0.60
N ALA A 24 12.00 19.84 -1.15
CA ALA A 24 10.84 19.94 -2.03
C ALA A 24 9.58 20.44 -1.30
N CYS A 25 9.38 20.05 -0.04
CA CYS A 25 8.28 20.49 0.81
C CYS A 25 8.36 21.98 1.17
N SER A 26 9.55 22.58 1.12
CA SER A 26 9.74 24.00 1.43
C SER A 26 8.94 24.87 0.46
N GLY A 27 7.96 25.61 0.98
CA GLY A 27 7.07 26.46 0.18
C GLY A 27 6.05 25.69 -0.66
N PHE A 28 5.90 24.37 -0.50
CA PHE A 28 4.90 23.60 -1.22
C PHE A 28 3.48 23.94 -0.74
N GLN A 29 2.59 24.29 -1.67
CA GLN A 29 1.21 24.72 -1.36
C GLN A 29 0.13 23.77 -1.93
N ALA A 30 0.45 22.99 -2.98
CA ALA A 30 -0.51 22.16 -3.70
C ALA A 30 -0.80 20.81 -2.99
N TRP A 31 -1.03 20.86 -1.67
CA TRP A 31 -1.18 19.67 -0.83
C TRP A 31 -2.41 18.84 -1.18
N ASP A 32 -3.54 19.47 -1.53
CA ASP A 32 -4.77 18.75 -1.87
C ASP A 32 -4.59 17.92 -3.16
N GLY A 33 -3.87 18.46 -4.14
CA GLY A 33 -3.51 17.73 -5.36
C GLY A 33 -2.57 16.54 -5.06
N LEU A 34 -1.59 16.73 -4.17
CA LEU A 34 -0.70 15.65 -3.73
C LEU A 34 -1.47 14.55 -2.98
N LEU A 35 -2.40 14.93 -2.10
CA LEU A 35 -3.27 14.02 -1.36
C LEU A 35 -4.12 13.18 -2.31
N GLN A 36 -4.78 13.80 -3.29
CA GLN A 36 -5.58 13.11 -4.29
C GLN A 36 -4.74 12.11 -5.09
N GLN A 37 -3.54 12.51 -5.53
CA GLN A 37 -2.63 11.61 -6.24
C GLN A 37 -2.15 10.47 -5.33
N ALA A 38 -1.88 10.73 -4.05
CA ALA A 38 -1.49 9.71 -3.09
C ALA A 38 -2.60 8.66 -2.90
N GLU A 39 -3.86 9.09 -2.83
CA GLU A 39 -5.01 8.20 -2.76
C GLU A 39 -5.18 7.39 -4.06
N VAL A 40 -5.13 8.05 -5.22
CA VAL A 40 -5.23 7.41 -6.54
C VAL A 40 -4.10 6.42 -6.80
N HIS A 41 -2.94 6.58 -6.17
CA HIS A 41 -1.84 5.61 -6.27
C HIS A 41 -1.79 4.63 -5.10
N GLY A 42 -2.67 4.75 -4.10
CA GLY A 42 -2.65 3.93 -2.89
C GLY A 42 -1.43 4.16 -2.00
N MET A 43 -0.78 5.31 -2.13
CA MET A 43 0.47 5.67 -1.45
C MET A 43 0.28 6.65 -0.28
N ALA A 44 -0.96 6.98 0.08
CA ALA A 44 -1.24 7.81 1.26
C ALA A 44 -0.54 7.33 2.56
N PRO A 45 -0.49 6.02 2.88
CA PRO A 45 0.24 5.54 4.07
C PRO A 45 1.76 5.80 3.99
N LEU A 46 2.35 5.60 2.82
CA LEU A 46 3.78 5.81 2.59
C LEU A 46 4.12 7.31 2.62
N LEU A 47 3.31 8.14 1.97
CA LEU A 47 3.46 9.59 2.00
C LEU A 47 3.42 10.12 3.44
N LEU A 48 2.41 9.72 4.22
CA LEU A 48 2.32 10.11 5.64
C LEU A 48 3.57 9.69 6.42
N ARG A 49 4.02 8.43 6.25
CA ARG A 49 5.21 7.90 6.93
C ARG A 49 6.45 8.75 6.62
N HIS A 50 6.68 9.04 5.34
CA HIS A 50 7.85 9.81 4.92
C HIS A 50 7.81 11.26 5.41
N LEU A 51 6.66 11.92 5.33
CA LEU A 51 6.48 13.30 5.81
C LEU A 51 6.72 13.42 7.32
N LEU A 52 6.25 12.43 8.10
CA LEU A 52 6.49 12.39 9.54
C LEU A 52 7.96 12.14 9.88
N LEU A 53 8.63 11.24 9.17
CA LEU A 53 10.05 10.94 9.38
C LEU A 53 10.98 12.07 8.93
N ALA A 54 10.54 12.92 8.00
CA ALA A 54 11.23 14.15 7.61
C ALA A 54 10.78 15.39 8.42
N GLU A 55 9.96 15.20 9.45
CA GLU A 55 9.50 16.29 10.35
C GLU A 55 8.84 17.47 9.61
N ILE A 56 8.12 17.17 8.52
CA ILE A 56 7.46 18.17 7.70
C ILE A 56 6.20 18.69 8.41
N HIS A 57 6.12 20.00 8.57
CA HIS A 57 4.91 20.66 9.06
C HIS A 57 3.83 20.64 7.99
N LEU A 58 2.73 19.93 8.27
CA LEU A 58 1.61 19.78 7.36
C LEU A 58 0.45 20.68 7.78
N PRO A 59 -0.32 21.21 6.82
CA PRO A 59 -1.63 21.76 7.13
C PRO A 59 -2.52 20.71 7.83
N ASP A 60 -3.23 21.14 8.85
CA ASP A 60 -4.08 20.31 9.70
C ASP A 60 -5.03 19.39 8.93
N HIS A 61 -5.68 19.91 7.88
CA HIS A 61 -6.63 19.14 7.09
C HIS A 61 -5.95 18.04 6.27
N ILE A 62 -4.73 18.29 5.78
CA ILE A 62 -3.91 17.33 5.04
C ILE A 62 -3.46 16.22 5.97
N PHE A 63 -2.96 16.57 7.16
CA PHE A 63 -2.54 15.58 8.15
C PHE A 63 -3.70 14.67 8.55
N ARG A 64 -4.86 15.24 8.89
CA ARG A 64 -6.07 14.46 9.22
C ARG A 64 -6.49 13.53 8.08
N SER A 65 -6.50 14.03 6.84
CA SER A 65 -6.89 13.25 5.67
C SER A 65 -5.93 12.08 5.40
N LEU A 66 -4.62 12.34 5.45
CA LEU A 66 -3.60 11.30 5.30
C LEU A 66 -3.70 10.23 6.40
N ARG A 67 -3.95 10.62 7.66
CA ARG A 67 -4.17 9.66 8.75
C ARG A 67 -5.40 8.78 8.51
N LEU A 68 -6.52 9.37 8.12
CA LEU A 68 -7.75 8.61 7.83
C LEU A 68 -7.54 7.62 6.69
N LEU A 69 -6.88 8.06 5.61
CA LEU A 69 -6.51 7.18 4.50
C LEU A 69 -5.58 6.06 4.98
N ALA A 70 -4.55 6.37 5.78
CA ALA A 70 -3.63 5.37 6.32
C ALA A 70 -4.35 4.30 7.16
N ILE A 71 -5.28 4.70 8.03
CA ILE A 71 -6.12 3.79 8.82
C ILE A 71 -6.97 2.91 7.90
N ARG A 72 -7.66 3.50 6.91
CA ARG A 72 -8.50 2.77 5.95
C ARG A 72 -7.69 1.74 5.17
N HIS A 73 -6.47 2.09 4.75
CA HIS A 73 -5.54 1.19 4.07
C HIS A 73 -5.10 0.04 4.98
N ARG A 74 -4.72 0.33 6.23
CA ARG A 74 -4.33 -0.71 7.21
C ARG A 74 -5.47 -1.71 7.46
N GLN A 75 -6.69 -1.24 7.70
CA GLN A 75 -7.86 -2.10 7.92
C GLN A 75 -8.17 -2.95 6.69
N SER A 76 -8.15 -2.34 5.51
CA SER A 76 -8.41 -3.06 4.25
C SER A 76 -7.37 -4.15 4.00
N ASN A 77 -6.08 -3.83 4.19
CA ASN A 77 -5.00 -4.79 3.99
C ASN A 77 -5.08 -5.92 5.01
N ALA A 78 -5.49 -5.65 6.26
CA ALA A 78 -5.72 -6.69 7.26
C ALA A 78 -6.86 -7.65 6.87
N LEU A 79 -7.98 -7.12 6.38
CA LEU A 79 -9.11 -7.94 5.91
C LEU A 79 -8.72 -8.80 4.70
N LEU A 80 -8.02 -8.22 3.73
CA LEU A 80 -7.49 -8.95 2.58
C LEU A 80 -6.53 -10.04 3.01
N SER A 81 -5.62 -9.75 3.95
CA SER A 81 -4.66 -10.73 4.48
C SER A 81 -5.35 -11.89 5.17
N LYS A 82 -6.38 -11.62 5.98
CA LYS A 82 -7.20 -12.66 6.63
C LYS A 82 -7.95 -13.52 5.60
N THR A 83 -8.51 -12.88 4.57
CA THR A 83 -9.23 -13.57 3.51
C THR A 83 -8.30 -14.47 2.70
N LEU A 84 -7.11 -13.97 2.34
CA LEU A 84 -6.09 -14.75 1.66
C LEU A 84 -5.68 -15.97 2.48
N ALA A 85 -5.40 -15.79 3.77
CA ALA A 85 -5.04 -16.90 4.65
C ALA A 85 -6.14 -17.98 4.68
N ARG A 86 -7.41 -17.59 4.75
CA ARG A 86 -8.54 -18.52 4.71
C ARG A 86 -8.61 -19.28 3.38
N VAL A 87 -8.44 -18.58 2.25
CA VAL A 87 -8.47 -19.21 0.92
C VAL A 87 -7.32 -20.21 0.76
N LEU A 88 -6.12 -19.85 1.18
CA LEU A 88 -4.96 -20.74 1.11
C LEU A 88 -5.16 -22.01 1.95
N ASN A 89 -5.68 -21.87 3.17
CA ASN A 89 -5.97 -23.03 4.03
C ASN A 89 -7.00 -23.99 3.41
N ILE A 90 -8.02 -23.46 2.72
CA ILE A 90 -9.03 -24.27 2.02
C ILE A 90 -8.40 -25.03 0.84
N LEU A 91 -7.58 -24.34 0.03
CA LEU A 91 -6.89 -24.96 -1.11
C LEU A 91 -5.92 -26.06 -0.65
N GLU A 92 -5.16 -25.80 0.41
CA GLU A 92 -4.26 -26.76 1.04
C GLU A 92 -5.03 -27.98 1.57
N SER A 93 -6.13 -27.77 2.31
CA SER A 93 -6.97 -28.84 2.84
C SER A 93 -7.62 -29.69 1.74
N ALA A 94 -7.85 -29.11 0.57
CA ALA A 94 -8.37 -29.80 -0.61
C ALA A 94 -7.27 -30.48 -1.47
N GLY A 95 -5.99 -30.40 -1.07
CA GLY A 95 -4.87 -30.94 -1.83
C GLY A 95 -4.62 -30.22 -3.16
N ILE A 96 -5.09 -28.99 -3.31
CA ILE A 96 -4.97 -28.18 -4.53
C ILE A 96 -3.70 -27.33 -4.43
N PRO A 97 -2.66 -27.59 -5.26
CA PRO A 97 -1.47 -26.76 -5.26
C PRO A 97 -1.81 -25.34 -5.71
N SER A 98 -1.40 -24.35 -4.93
CA SER A 98 -1.66 -22.94 -5.21
C SER A 98 -0.39 -22.10 -5.08
N LEU A 99 -0.29 -21.08 -5.91
CA LEU A 99 0.79 -20.10 -5.93
C LEU A 99 0.17 -18.71 -5.85
N VAL A 100 0.55 -17.96 -4.83
CA VAL A 100 0.17 -16.55 -4.72
C VAL A 100 1.06 -15.74 -5.65
N LEU A 101 0.47 -15.12 -6.68
CA LEU A 101 1.19 -14.28 -7.64
C LEU A 101 1.12 -12.80 -7.27
N LYS A 102 2.20 -12.09 -7.61
CA LYS A 102 2.44 -10.67 -7.29
C LYS A 102 2.44 -10.42 -5.77
N GLY A 103 2.59 -9.15 -5.37
CA GLY A 103 3.04 -8.75 -4.04
C GLY A 103 2.28 -9.27 -2.81
N ALA A 104 1.20 -10.06 -2.94
CA ALA A 104 0.60 -10.77 -1.82
C ALA A 104 1.55 -11.82 -1.22
N ALA A 105 2.42 -12.44 -2.05
CA ALA A 105 3.54 -13.24 -1.56
C ALA A 105 4.59 -12.39 -0.80
N LEU A 106 4.71 -11.10 -1.16
CA LEU A 106 5.66 -10.15 -0.58
C LEU A 106 5.12 -9.42 0.67
N CYS A 107 3.81 -9.50 0.93
CA CYS A 107 3.18 -8.80 2.05
C CYS A 107 3.72 -9.26 3.42
N LYS A 108 4.07 -10.54 3.54
CA LYS A 108 4.61 -11.11 4.78
C LYS A 108 6.13 -10.99 4.91
N THR A 109 6.84 -10.71 3.81
CA THR A 109 8.32 -10.77 3.78
C THR A 109 8.99 -9.42 3.51
N LEU A 110 8.36 -8.52 2.75
CA LEU A 110 8.94 -7.21 2.39
C LEU A 110 8.33 -6.01 3.11
N TYR A 111 7.12 -6.13 3.69
CA TYR A 111 6.45 -5.01 4.35
C TYR A 111 6.37 -5.24 5.87
N PRO A 112 6.99 -4.38 6.69
CA PRO A 112 6.97 -4.53 8.16
C PRO A 112 5.58 -4.29 8.73
N GLU A 113 4.75 -3.51 8.03
CA GLU A 113 3.33 -3.32 8.35
C GLU A 113 2.46 -3.59 7.10
N PRO A 114 1.40 -4.40 7.21
CA PRO A 114 0.51 -4.70 6.09
C PRO A 114 -0.09 -3.45 5.44
N GLY A 115 -0.30 -2.36 6.21
CA GLY A 115 -0.88 -1.11 5.73
C GLY A 115 0.03 -0.25 4.84
N LEU A 116 1.34 -0.53 4.80
CA LEU A 116 2.31 0.24 4.01
C LEU A 116 2.35 -0.18 2.55
N ARG A 117 1.77 -1.33 2.21
CA ARG A 117 1.71 -1.77 0.82
C ARG A 117 0.54 -1.11 0.09
N PRO A 118 0.78 -0.42 -1.03
CA PRO A 118 -0.26 -0.09 -1.99
C PRO A 118 -0.78 -1.40 -2.59
N MET A 119 -1.98 -1.83 -2.20
CA MET A 119 -2.60 -3.05 -2.73
C MET A 119 -4.05 -2.76 -3.13
N ARG A 120 -4.41 -3.15 -4.36
CA ARG A 120 -5.77 -3.06 -4.89
C ARG A 120 -6.41 -4.43 -5.13
N ASP A 121 -5.57 -5.42 -5.40
CA ASP A 121 -5.95 -6.77 -5.79
C ASP A 121 -4.90 -7.80 -5.35
N MET A 122 -5.31 -9.07 -5.32
CA MET A 122 -4.44 -10.22 -5.14
C MET A 122 -4.79 -11.29 -6.17
N VAL A 123 -3.76 -11.92 -6.74
CA VAL A 123 -3.92 -12.98 -7.74
C VAL A 123 -3.42 -14.29 -7.15
N ILE A 124 -4.27 -15.31 -7.18
CA ILE A 124 -3.91 -16.68 -6.79
C ILE A 124 -4.03 -17.55 -8.03
N VAL A 125 -2.96 -18.28 -8.33
CA VAL A 125 -2.96 -19.31 -9.39
C VAL A 125 -3.06 -20.67 -8.75
N VAL A 126 -4.04 -21.46 -9.16
CA VAL A 126 -4.23 -22.84 -8.70
C VAL A 126 -3.93 -23.81 -9.82
N LYS A 127 -3.25 -24.91 -9.51
CA LYS A 127 -2.96 -25.97 -10.47
C LYS A 127 -4.12 -26.97 -10.49
N ASN A 128 -4.92 -26.90 -11.55
CA ASN A 128 -5.94 -27.89 -11.93
C ASN A 128 -5.71 -28.22 -13.42
N SER A 129 -6.08 -29.42 -13.89
CA SER A 129 -6.07 -29.84 -15.29
C SER A 129 -6.87 -28.92 -16.24
N ARG A 130 -7.64 -27.97 -15.71
CA ARG A 130 -8.20 -26.80 -16.42
C ARG A 130 -7.93 -25.55 -15.58
N THR A 131 -7.07 -24.65 -16.05
CA THR A 131 -6.54 -23.49 -15.32
C THR A 131 -7.63 -22.63 -14.65
N LEU A 132 -7.54 -22.37 -13.34
CA LEU A 132 -8.34 -21.36 -12.66
C LEU A 132 -7.44 -20.19 -12.23
N ILE A 133 -7.72 -18.99 -12.74
CA ILE A 133 -7.13 -17.74 -12.27
C ILE A 133 -8.16 -17.09 -11.36
N ALA A 134 -7.90 -17.07 -10.05
CA ALA A 134 -8.74 -16.36 -9.10
C ALA A 134 -8.10 -15.00 -8.81
N ALA A 135 -8.76 -13.93 -9.23
CA ALA A 135 -8.38 -12.57 -8.89
C ALA A 135 -9.35 -12.02 -7.86
N LEU A 136 -8.86 -11.77 -6.65
CA LEU A 136 -9.61 -11.08 -5.60
C LEU A 136 -9.48 -9.58 -5.86
N TYR A 137 -10.49 -9.02 -6.52
CA TYR A 137 -10.60 -7.59 -6.77
C TYR A 137 -11.36 -6.89 -5.66
N ARG A 138 -10.85 -5.74 -5.21
CA ARG A 138 -11.63 -4.77 -4.46
C ARG A 138 -12.68 -4.17 -5.41
N LYS A 139 -13.97 -4.23 -5.06
CA LYS A 139 -14.97 -3.31 -5.64
C LYS A 139 -14.69 -1.93 -5.07
N THR A 140 -14.15 -1.03 -5.88
CA THR A 140 -14.13 0.40 -5.57
C THR A 140 -15.55 0.92 -5.75
N HIS A 141 -16.16 1.41 -4.67
CA HIS A 141 -17.31 2.30 -4.75
C HIS A 141 -16.86 3.66 -5.27
#